data_AF-A0A5C4SLA2-F1
#
_entry.id   AF-A0A5C4SLA2-F1
#
_cell.length_a   1.000
_cell.length_b   1.000
_cell.length_c   1.000
_cell.angle_alpha   90.00
_cell.angle_beta   90.00
_cell.angle_gamma   90.00
#
_symmetry.space_group_name_H-M   'P 1'
#
loop_
_entity.id
_entity.type
_entity.pdbx_description
1 polymer ?
#
loop_
_entity_poly.entity_id
_entity_poly.type
_entity_poly.pdbx_seq_one_letter_code
_entity_poly.pdbx_strand_id
1 'polypeptide(L)'
;MIKAISIYLMVIAICFFCCVANAQKGFRVEISVGPTLADSKELFSYTLQGHVCYLWSLSDVVNLGASTGVVTFLGEGSNGDGSKGWFSSIPDVFMPLAVASNFNISKSIYAGIDLGYALNANYIGDNDGGFFNDSNGGFYMRPSMAYRLKEKLALVLSYTSIAEDNYNSAALNIGLNFRF
;
A
#
# COMPACT_ATOMS: atom_id res chain seq x y z
N MET A 1 -6.66 37.82 -7.53
CA MET A 1 -6.69 36.35 -7.72
C MET A 1 -5.37 35.65 -7.35
N ILE A 2 -4.20 36.14 -7.81
CA ILE A 2 -2.89 35.50 -7.57
C ILE A 2 -2.49 35.41 -6.07
N LYS A 3 -2.83 36.42 -5.26
CA LYS A 3 -2.55 36.41 -3.80
C LYS A 3 -3.33 35.35 -3.00
N ALA A 4 -4.55 35.02 -3.43
CA ALA A 4 -5.36 34.01 -2.74
C ALA A 4 -4.82 32.60 -2.96
N ILE A 5 -4.41 32.29 -4.19
CA ILE A 5 -3.76 31.02 -4.56
C ILE A 5 -2.45 30.81 -3.78
N SER A 6 -1.65 31.86 -3.62
CA SER A 6 -0.40 31.81 -2.82
C SER A 6 -0.67 31.55 -1.34
N ILE A 7 -1.76 32.07 -0.77
CA ILE A 7 -2.17 31.81 0.62
C ILE A 7 -2.64 30.36 0.79
N TYR A 8 -3.44 29.82 -0.12
CA TYR A 8 -3.85 28.41 -0.07
C TYR A 8 -2.64 27.46 -0.16
N LEU A 9 -1.68 27.75 -1.05
CA LEU A 9 -0.45 26.97 -1.16
C LEU A 9 0.37 27.01 0.14
N MET A 10 0.43 28.17 0.79
CA MET A 10 1.15 28.36 2.05
C MET A 10 0.45 27.65 3.22
N VAL A 11 -0.88 27.67 3.26
CA VAL A 11 -1.66 26.91 4.25
C VAL A 11 -1.48 25.41 4.06
N ILE A 12 -1.52 24.91 2.82
CA ILE A 12 -1.24 23.50 2.51
C ILE A 12 0.19 23.14 2.93
N ALA A 13 1.18 23.98 2.64
CA ALA A 13 2.57 23.76 3.02
C ALA A 13 2.78 23.77 4.55
N ILE A 14 2.09 24.67 5.28
CA ILE A 14 2.14 24.72 6.75
C ILE A 14 1.45 23.50 7.35
N CYS A 15 0.29 23.08 6.83
CA CYS A 15 -0.35 21.83 7.23
C CYS A 15 0.57 20.63 6.98
N PHE A 16 1.24 20.58 5.83
CA PHE A 16 2.24 19.56 5.51
C PHE A 16 3.40 19.58 6.51
N PHE A 17 3.93 20.76 6.84
CA PHE A 17 5.06 20.91 7.77
C PHE A 17 4.69 20.55 9.22
N CYS A 18 3.47 20.88 9.67
CA CYS A 18 2.95 20.48 10.98
C CYS A 18 2.72 18.96 11.08
N CYS A 19 2.31 18.30 9.98
CA CYS A 19 2.26 16.84 9.88
C CYS A 19 3.67 16.22 9.95
N VAL A 20 4.65 16.81 9.27
CA VAL A 20 6.05 16.34 9.25
C VAL A 20 6.73 16.51 10.62
N ALA A 21 6.46 17.59 11.36
CA ALA A 21 7.07 17.84 12.68
C ALA A 21 6.61 16.86 13.77
N ASN A 22 5.41 16.27 13.65
CA ASN A 22 4.91 15.20 14.53
C ASN A 22 5.18 13.79 13.96
N ALA A 23 5.82 13.68 12.79
CA ALA A 23 5.97 12.43 12.05
C ALA A 23 6.80 11.34 12.76
N GLN A 24 7.57 11.72 13.79
CA GLN A 24 8.39 10.77 14.57
C GLN A 24 7.58 9.87 15.51
N LYS A 25 6.28 10.10 15.70
CA LYS A 25 5.40 9.18 16.45
C LYS A 25 4.28 8.72 15.53
N GLY A 26 4.24 7.42 15.26
CA GLY A 26 3.16 6.80 14.49
C GLY A 26 3.48 6.51 13.03
N PHE A 27 4.67 6.90 12.56
CA PHE A 27 5.18 6.47 11.26
C PHE A 27 5.56 4.98 11.30
N ARG A 28 5.17 4.25 10.27
CA ARG A 28 5.53 2.85 10.11
C ARG A 28 5.89 2.55 8.67
N VAL A 29 6.82 1.62 8.51
CA VAL A 29 7.23 1.08 7.22
C VAL A 29 7.01 -0.42 7.27
N GLU A 30 6.36 -0.98 6.27
CA GLU A 30 6.19 -2.41 6.12
C GLU A 30 6.78 -2.88 4.79
N ILE A 31 7.45 -4.03 4.83
CA ILE A 31 7.80 -4.79 3.64
C ILE A 31 7.17 -6.17 3.75
N SER A 32 6.58 -6.66 2.67
CA SER A 32 5.93 -7.98 2.66
C SER A 32 6.06 -8.67 1.31
N VAL A 33 5.94 -9.99 1.36
CA VAL A 33 5.98 -10.87 0.19
C VAL A 33 4.92 -11.95 0.37
N GLY A 34 4.41 -12.47 -0.73
CA GLY A 34 3.57 -13.65 -0.66
C GLY A 34 2.96 -14.08 -1.97
N PRO A 35 2.28 -15.24 -2.00
CA PRO A 35 1.63 -15.74 -3.21
C PRO A 35 0.46 -14.86 -3.64
N THR A 36 0.22 -14.87 -4.94
CA THR A 36 -0.95 -14.29 -5.59
C THR A 36 -2.17 -15.17 -5.42
N LEU A 37 -3.35 -14.56 -5.45
CA LEU A 37 -4.66 -15.17 -5.28
C LEU A 37 -5.64 -14.55 -6.29
N ALA A 38 -6.92 -14.95 -6.24
CA ALA A 38 -7.95 -14.47 -7.17
C ALA A 38 -7.51 -14.64 -8.64
N ASP A 39 -7.75 -13.64 -9.49
CA ASP A 39 -7.44 -13.70 -10.92
C ASP A 39 -5.93 -13.45 -11.16
N SER A 40 -5.26 -12.74 -10.25
CA SER A 40 -3.81 -12.51 -10.31
C SER A 40 -2.95 -13.78 -10.35
N LYS A 41 -3.47 -14.91 -9.86
CA LYS A 41 -2.75 -16.20 -9.92
C LYS A 41 -2.56 -16.74 -11.35
N GLU A 42 -3.35 -16.28 -12.31
CA GLU A 42 -3.29 -16.77 -13.69
C GLU A 42 -2.08 -16.20 -14.45
N LEU A 43 -1.62 -15.01 -14.07
CA LEU A 43 -0.54 -14.27 -14.73
C LEU A 43 0.68 -14.07 -13.83
N PHE A 44 0.48 -14.04 -12.51
CA PHE A 44 1.49 -13.73 -11.52
C PHE A 44 1.56 -14.83 -10.47
N SER A 45 2.76 -15.17 -10.00
CA SER A 45 2.99 -16.23 -9.00
C SER A 45 3.19 -15.67 -7.59
N TYR A 46 3.73 -14.46 -7.47
CA TYR A 46 4.07 -13.86 -6.18
C TYR A 46 3.97 -12.34 -6.22
N THR A 47 3.94 -11.73 -5.03
CA THR A 47 3.85 -10.29 -4.84
C THR A 47 4.94 -9.79 -3.93
N LEU A 48 5.40 -8.57 -4.18
CA LEU A 48 6.28 -7.81 -3.30
C LEU A 48 5.59 -6.50 -2.98
N GLN A 49 5.57 -6.12 -1.70
CA GLN A 49 4.89 -4.90 -1.27
C GLN A 49 5.73 -4.12 -0.29
N GLY A 50 5.76 -2.80 -0.48
CA GLY A 50 6.30 -1.84 0.46
C GLY A 50 5.21 -0.84 0.83
N HIS A 51 4.87 -0.74 2.11
CA HIS A 51 3.86 0.20 2.60
C HIS A 51 4.49 1.16 3.60
N VAL A 52 4.07 2.42 3.56
CA VAL A 52 4.35 3.40 4.58
C VAL A 52 3.03 3.95 5.09
N CYS A 53 2.89 4.03 6.40
CA CYS A 53 1.69 4.59 7.00
C CYS A 53 2.04 5.55 8.13
N TYR A 54 1.15 6.50 8.32
CA TYR A 54 1.21 7.44 9.42
C TYR A 54 -0.09 7.37 10.18
N LEU A 55 -0.02 6.96 11.46
CA LEU A 55 -1.18 6.68 12.29
C LEU A 55 -1.19 7.54 13.54
N TRP A 56 -2.28 8.29 13.71
CA TRP A 56 -2.61 9.00 14.93
C TRP A 56 -3.33 8.08 15.91
N SER A 57 -2.91 8.08 17.18
CA SER A 57 -3.64 7.40 18.24
C SER A 57 -4.88 8.22 18.63
N LEU A 58 -6.06 7.69 18.32
CA LEU A 58 -7.34 8.27 18.74
C LEU A 58 -7.70 7.83 20.16
N SER A 59 -7.26 6.64 20.56
CA SER A 59 -7.34 6.07 21.90
C SER A 59 -6.23 5.05 22.11
N ASP A 60 -6.15 4.45 23.30
CA ASP A 60 -5.21 3.36 23.58
C ASP A 60 -5.45 2.12 22.70
N VAL A 61 -6.67 1.96 22.19
CA VAL A 61 -7.09 0.82 21.37
C VAL A 61 -7.05 1.15 19.89
N VAL A 62 -7.46 2.36 19.49
CA VAL A 62 -7.69 2.70 18.08
C VAL A 62 -6.68 3.73 17.59
N ASN A 63 -6.05 3.41 16.46
CA ASN A 63 -5.24 4.34 15.68
C ASN A 63 -5.83 4.49 14.29
N LEU A 64 -5.76 5.69 13.73
CA LEU A 64 -6.28 6.01 12.41
C LEU A 64 -5.27 6.90 11.69
N GLY A 65 -5.18 6.79 10.37
CA GLY A 65 -4.47 7.75 9.56
C GLY A 65 -4.46 7.35 8.09
N ALA A 66 -3.32 7.57 7.44
CA ALA A 66 -3.18 7.34 6.01
C ALA A 66 -2.06 6.35 5.73
N SER A 67 -2.21 5.61 4.63
CA SER A 67 -1.23 4.65 4.12
C SER A 67 -1.07 4.82 2.61
N THR A 68 0.15 4.65 2.15
CA THR A 68 0.48 4.54 0.73
C THR A 68 1.65 3.60 0.55
N GLY A 69 1.93 3.17 -0.67
CA GLY A 69 2.96 2.18 -0.90
C GLY A 69 3.13 1.80 -2.36
N VAL A 70 3.77 0.67 -2.56
CA VAL A 70 3.92 0.00 -3.84
C VAL A 70 3.56 -1.47 -3.65
N VAL A 71 2.70 -1.99 -4.52
CA VAL A 71 2.29 -3.39 -4.60
C VAL A 71 2.67 -3.88 -5.99
N THR A 72 3.60 -4.83 -6.06
CA THR A 72 4.08 -5.39 -7.33
C THR A 72 3.66 -6.84 -7.43
N PHE A 73 2.95 -7.20 -8.49
CA PHE A 73 2.65 -8.57 -8.88
C PHE A 73 3.68 -9.05 -9.91
N LEU A 74 4.24 -10.22 -9.67
CA LEU A 74 5.36 -10.77 -10.43
C LEU A 74 5.05 -12.19 -10.89
N GLY A 75 5.30 -12.43 -12.17
CA GLY A 75 4.93 -13.66 -12.86
C GLY A 75 6.12 -14.36 -13.48
N GLU A 76 5.98 -15.67 -13.60
CA GLU A 76 6.93 -16.50 -14.33
C GLU A 76 6.74 -16.31 -15.84
N GLY A 77 7.85 -16.24 -16.58
CA GLY A 77 7.82 -16.03 -18.02
C GLY A 77 9.05 -16.58 -18.73
N SER A 78 9.11 -16.45 -20.05
CA SER A 78 10.33 -16.65 -20.83
C SER A 78 11.09 -15.33 -20.97
N ASN A 79 12.35 -15.31 -20.57
CA ASN A 79 13.29 -14.26 -20.91
C ASN A 79 13.46 -14.16 -22.43
N GLY A 80 14.04 -13.05 -22.91
CA GLY A 80 14.32 -12.84 -24.34
C GLY A 80 15.26 -13.88 -24.97
N ASP A 81 15.96 -14.67 -24.17
CA ASP A 81 16.80 -15.81 -24.59
C ASP A 81 16.06 -17.16 -24.55
N GLY A 82 14.76 -17.17 -24.25
CA GLY A 82 13.92 -18.36 -24.11
C GLY A 82 14.03 -19.07 -22.77
N SER A 83 14.94 -18.66 -21.87
CA SER A 83 15.05 -19.25 -20.54
C SER A 83 13.84 -18.90 -19.67
N LYS A 84 13.36 -19.84 -18.85
CA LYS A 84 12.31 -19.54 -17.88
C LYS A 84 12.92 -18.87 -16.66
N GLY A 85 12.47 -17.67 -16.34
CA GLY A 85 12.90 -16.94 -15.16
C GLY A 85 11.72 -16.57 -14.29
N TRP A 86 11.98 -16.42 -12.99
CA TRP A 86 10.94 -16.08 -12.03
C TRP A 86 10.43 -14.65 -12.25
N PHE A 87 11.26 -13.75 -12.80
CA PHE A 87 10.98 -12.31 -12.99
C PHE A 87 10.85 -11.92 -14.48
N SER A 88 10.47 -12.87 -15.32
CA SER A 88 10.56 -12.69 -16.78
C SER A 88 9.32 -12.07 -17.40
N SER A 89 8.21 -11.97 -16.66
CA SER A 89 6.99 -11.30 -17.09
C SER A 89 7.00 -9.81 -16.74
N ILE A 90 6.31 -9.00 -17.53
CA ILE A 90 6.11 -7.58 -17.22
C ILE A 90 5.36 -7.48 -15.88
N PRO A 91 5.92 -6.82 -14.85
CA PRO A 91 5.29 -6.71 -13.55
C PRO A 91 4.05 -5.82 -13.62
N ASP A 92 3.03 -6.13 -12.83
CA ASP A 92 1.91 -5.23 -12.60
C ASP A 92 2.13 -4.49 -11.28
N VAL A 93 2.13 -3.17 -11.32
CA VAL A 93 2.60 -2.31 -10.24
C VAL A 93 1.48 -1.34 -9.85
N PHE A 94 1.11 -1.36 -8.58
CA PHE A 94 0.10 -0.49 -8.04
C PHE A 94 0.64 0.40 -6.93
N MET A 95 0.10 1.61 -6.83
CA MET A 95 0.35 2.57 -5.76
C MET A 95 -0.95 2.84 -5.00
N PRO A 96 -1.19 2.16 -3.87
CA PRO A 96 -2.36 2.44 -3.03
C PRO A 96 -2.28 3.83 -2.39
N LEU A 97 -3.42 4.50 -2.33
CA LEU A 97 -3.71 5.65 -1.49
C LEU A 97 -4.89 5.27 -0.61
N ALA A 98 -4.65 5.08 0.69
CA ALA A 98 -5.61 4.49 1.60
C ALA A 98 -5.72 5.24 2.93
N VAL A 99 -6.92 5.19 3.51
CA VAL A 99 -7.13 5.41 4.93
C VAL A 99 -6.76 4.12 5.65
N ALA A 100 -5.94 4.23 6.69
CA ALA A 100 -5.42 3.09 7.45
C ALA A 100 -5.88 3.17 8.89
N SER A 101 -6.27 2.04 9.46
CA SER A 101 -6.68 1.94 10.86
C SER A 101 -6.07 0.72 11.53
N ASN A 102 -5.72 0.86 12.81
CA ASN A 102 -5.12 -0.20 13.62
C ASN A 102 -5.77 -0.30 14.99
N PHE A 103 -6.19 -1.51 15.34
CA PHE A 103 -6.84 -1.88 16.59
C PHE A 103 -5.90 -2.72 17.45
N ASN A 104 -5.52 -2.20 18.61
CA ASN A 104 -4.70 -2.91 19.59
C ASN A 104 -5.57 -3.93 20.34
N ILE A 105 -5.45 -5.21 19.98
CA ILE A 105 -6.16 -6.31 20.66
C ILE A 105 -5.47 -6.63 21.99
N SER A 106 -4.14 -6.60 22.00
CA SER A 106 -3.33 -6.82 23.20
C SER A 106 -2.02 -6.04 23.14
N LYS A 107 -1.19 -6.18 24.19
CA LYS A 107 0.17 -5.62 24.19
C LYS A 107 1.04 -6.16 23.05
N SER A 108 0.78 -7.39 22.60
CA SER A 108 1.59 -8.03 21.55
C SER A 108 0.88 -8.10 20.19
N ILE A 109 -0.46 -8.02 20.15
CA ILE A 109 -1.23 -8.22 18.91
C ILE A 109 -1.99 -6.97 18.54
N TYR A 110 -2.02 -6.65 17.25
CA TYR A 110 -2.94 -5.67 16.68
C TYR A 110 -3.48 -6.16 15.34
N ALA A 111 -4.70 -5.74 15.02
CA ALA A 111 -5.32 -5.93 13.71
C ALA A 111 -5.37 -4.58 12.98
N GLY A 112 -5.29 -4.60 11.66
CA GLY A 112 -5.36 -3.42 10.83
C GLY A 112 -6.30 -3.60 9.66
N ILE A 113 -6.85 -2.49 9.18
CA ILE A 113 -7.56 -2.45 7.90
C ILE A 113 -7.23 -1.14 7.19
N ASP A 114 -6.78 -1.29 5.95
CA ASP A 114 -6.51 -0.18 5.04
C ASP A 114 -7.55 -0.22 3.91
N LEU A 115 -8.18 0.91 3.60
CA LEU A 115 -9.20 1.04 2.57
C LEU A 115 -8.91 2.26 1.70
N GLY A 116 -9.00 2.12 0.38
CA GLY A 116 -8.73 3.24 -0.52
C GLY A 116 -8.80 2.86 -1.99
N TYR A 117 -7.93 3.48 -2.78
CA TYR A 117 -7.82 3.26 -4.21
C TYR A 117 -6.37 2.98 -4.58
N ALA A 118 -6.14 1.95 -5.39
CA ALA A 118 -4.81 1.61 -5.90
C ALA A 118 -4.69 2.09 -7.34
N LEU A 119 -3.76 3.01 -7.58
CA LEU A 119 -3.44 3.50 -8.91
C LEU A 119 -2.51 2.50 -9.59
N ASN A 120 -2.86 2.04 -10.78
CA ASN A 120 -1.99 1.21 -11.58
C ASN A 120 -0.89 2.09 -12.20
N ALA A 121 0.35 1.84 -11.77
CA ALA A 121 1.53 2.60 -12.17
C ALA A 121 1.98 2.29 -13.60
N ASN A 122 1.57 1.16 -14.18
CA ASN A 122 1.89 0.78 -15.55
C ASN A 122 1.20 1.70 -16.59
N TYR A 123 0.08 2.32 -16.22
CA TYR A 123 -0.68 3.25 -17.09
C TYR A 123 -0.38 4.73 -16.79
N ILE A 124 0.56 5.03 -15.89
CA ILE A 124 0.95 6.42 -15.62
C ILE A 124 1.79 6.95 -16.78
N GLY A 125 1.26 7.96 -17.46
CA GLY A 125 1.92 8.63 -18.58
C GLY A 125 1.50 8.13 -19.96
N ASP A 126 0.44 7.31 -20.04
CA ASP A 126 -0.17 7.00 -21.34
C ASP A 126 -0.84 8.25 -21.93
N ASN A 127 -0.92 8.33 -23.26
CA ASN A 127 -1.17 9.57 -24.02
C ASN A 127 -2.55 10.21 -23.76
N ASP A 128 -3.44 9.55 -23.03
CA ASP A 128 -4.79 10.01 -22.71
C ASP A 128 -4.89 10.89 -21.44
N GLY A 129 -3.78 11.10 -20.71
CA GLY A 129 -3.64 12.18 -19.73
C GLY A 129 -4.52 12.12 -18.47
N GLY A 130 -5.29 11.05 -18.28
CA GLY A 130 -6.14 10.84 -17.10
C GLY A 130 -5.42 10.06 -15.99
N PHE A 131 -5.35 10.61 -14.78
CA PHE A 131 -4.85 9.89 -13.59
C PHE A 131 -5.88 8.93 -12.99
N PHE A 132 -7.16 9.16 -13.27
CA PHE A 132 -8.29 8.37 -12.77
C PHE A 132 -9.16 7.99 -13.95
N ASN A 133 -8.97 6.79 -14.45
CA ASN A 133 -9.87 6.14 -15.39
C ASN A 133 -10.08 4.70 -14.90
N ASP A 134 -11.14 4.05 -15.37
CA ASP A 134 -11.54 2.70 -14.94
C ASP A 134 -10.46 1.65 -15.30
N SER A 135 -9.56 1.97 -16.23
CA SER A 135 -8.39 1.18 -16.62
C SER A 135 -7.13 1.43 -15.77
N ASN A 136 -7.13 2.45 -14.90
CA ASN A 136 -5.91 2.96 -14.27
C ASN A 136 -5.83 2.61 -12.78
N GLY A 137 -6.63 1.66 -12.29
CA GLY A 137 -6.60 1.25 -10.89
C GLY A 137 -7.83 0.49 -10.42
N GLY A 138 -7.96 0.34 -9.11
CA GLY A 138 -9.08 -0.37 -8.50
C GLY A 138 -9.29 -0.05 -7.03
N PHE A 139 -10.41 -0.51 -6.49
CA PHE A 139 -10.71 -0.38 -5.07
C PHE A 139 -9.74 -1.23 -4.25
N TYR A 140 -9.01 -0.58 -3.34
CA TYR A 140 -7.98 -1.21 -2.53
C TYR A 140 -8.50 -1.52 -1.12
N MET A 141 -8.32 -2.76 -0.70
CA MET A 141 -8.58 -3.20 0.67
C MET A 141 -7.46 -4.11 1.16
N ARG A 142 -7.02 -3.86 2.40
CA ARG A 142 -5.99 -4.67 3.05
C ARG A 142 -6.26 -4.89 4.54
N PRO A 143 -7.00 -5.94 4.92
CA PRO A 143 -7.02 -6.43 6.29
C PRO A 143 -5.66 -7.05 6.66
N SER A 144 -5.25 -6.84 7.91
CA SER A 144 -4.00 -7.38 8.45
C SER A 144 -4.11 -7.77 9.92
N MET A 145 -3.25 -8.69 10.33
CA MET A 145 -3.03 -9.05 11.72
C MET A 145 -1.53 -9.10 11.97
N ALA A 146 -1.09 -8.56 13.11
CA ALA A 146 0.32 -8.40 13.40
C ALA A 146 0.68 -8.77 14.82
N TYR A 147 1.85 -9.38 14.98
CA TYR A 147 2.44 -9.79 16.24
C TYR A 147 3.74 -9.02 16.49
N ARG A 148 3.81 -8.27 17.59
CA ARG A 148 4.98 -7.48 18.00
C ARG A 148 6.07 -8.42 18.51
N LEU A 149 7.15 -8.52 17.73
CA LEU A 149 8.36 -9.25 18.09
C LEU A 149 9.22 -8.44 19.05
N LYS A 150 9.27 -7.12 18.83
CA LYS A 150 9.97 -6.12 19.66
C LYS A 150 9.15 -4.83 19.69
N GLU A 151 9.57 -3.86 20.49
CA GLU A 151 8.89 -2.55 20.58
C GLU A 151 8.71 -1.87 19.21
N LYS A 152 9.72 -1.97 18.35
CA LYS A 152 9.74 -1.36 17.01
C LYS A 152 9.51 -2.32 15.85
N LEU A 153 9.37 -3.63 16.09
CA LEU A 153 9.29 -4.64 15.04
C LEU A 153 8.09 -5.56 15.25
N ALA A 154 7.26 -5.73 14.22
CA ALA A 154 6.17 -6.69 14.21
C ALA A 154 6.23 -7.59 12.96
N LEU A 155 5.85 -8.84 13.14
CA LEU A 155 5.51 -9.75 12.04
C LEU A 155 4.06 -9.47 11.63
N VAL A 156 3.79 -9.36 10.34
CA VAL A 156 2.47 -9.03 9.79
C VAL A 156 2.03 -10.12 8.84
N LEU A 157 0.77 -10.54 8.96
CA LEU A 157 0.04 -11.32 7.98
C LEU A 157 -1.05 -10.41 7.40
N SER A 158 -1.13 -10.28 6.08
CA SER A 158 -2.13 -9.42 5.44
C SER A 158 -2.69 -10.02 4.17
N TYR A 159 -3.95 -9.72 3.87
CA TYR A 159 -4.55 -10.03 2.58
C TYR A 159 -4.75 -8.72 1.83
N THR A 160 -4.13 -8.59 0.66
CA THR A 160 -4.26 -7.41 -0.20
C THR A 160 -5.24 -7.77 -1.32
N SER A 161 -6.20 -6.90 -1.59
CA SER A 161 -7.11 -7.01 -2.74
C SER A 161 -7.25 -5.65 -3.41
N ILE A 162 -7.20 -5.68 -4.74
CA ILE A 162 -7.42 -4.56 -5.65
C ILE A 162 -8.50 -5.01 -6.62
N ALA A 163 -9.73 -4.54 -6.40
CA ALA A 163 -10.85 -4.87 -7.27
C ALA A 163 -10.88 -3.88 -8.44
N GLU A 164 -10.56 -4.38 -9.62
CA GLU A 164 -10.63 -3.67 -10.90
C GLU A 164 -11.88 -4.17 -11.66
N ASP A 165 -12.33 -3.47 -12.69
CA ASP A 165 -13.64 -3.71 -13.31
C ASP A 165 -13.82 -5.11 -13.90
N ASN A 166 -12.76 -5.69 -14.47
CA ASN A 166 -12.79 -7.00 -15.13
C ASN A 166 -11.73 -7.98 -14.60
N TYR A 167 -10.97 -7.58 -13.58
CA TYR A 167 -9.84 -8.34 -13.05
C TYR A 167 -9.66 -8.03 -11.57
N ASN A 168 -9.48 -9.04 -10.72
CA ASN A 168 -9.20 -8.81 -9.31
C ASN A 168 -7.80 -9.29 -8.94
N SER A 169 -6.97 -8.32 -8.57
CA SER A 169 -5.60 -8.55 -8.12
C SER A 169 -5.57 -8.76 -6.61
N ALA A 170 -5.14 -9.95 -6.16
CA ALA A 170 -5.15 -10.28 -4.74
C ALA A 170 -3.93 -11.08 -4.29
N ALA A 171 -3.54 -10.96 -3.03
CA ALA A 171 -2.39 -11.67 -2.48
C ALA A 171 -2.53 -11.91 -0.98
N LEU A 172 -1.95 -13.03 -0.51
CA LEU A 172 -1.76 -13.30 0.92
C LEU A 172 -0.29 -13.10 1.26
N ASN A 173 0.00 -12.25 2.25
CA ASN A 173 1.34 -11.71 2.45
C ASN A 173 1.83 -11.90 3.88
N ILE A 174 3.11 -12.22 4.00
CA ILE A 174 3.84 -12.19 5.27
C ILE A 174 4.89 -11.09 5.18
N GLY A 175 4.96 -10.25 6.20
CA GLY A 175 5.80 -9.07 6.20
C GLY A 175 6.35 -8.68 7.55
N LEU A 176 7.23 -7.69 7.53
CA LEU A 176 7.80 -7.06 8.72
C LEU A 176 7.43 -5.58 8.73
N ASN A 177 6.85 -5.14 9.85
CA ASN A 177 6.49 -3.76 10.09
C ASN A 177 7.44 -3.13 11.12
N PHE A 178 8.06 -2.04 10.73
CA PHE A 178 8.96 -1.22 11.52
C PHE A 178 8.23 0.04 11.97
N ARG A 179 8.27 0.32 13.27
CA ARG A 179 7.63 1.49 13.88
C ARG A 179 8.70 2.50 14.29
N PHE A 180 8.48 3.76 13.94
CA PHE A 180 9.36 4.87 14.26
C PHE A 180 8.72 5.79 15.29
#